data_AF-A0A2C6MCZ2-F1
#
_entry.id   AF-A0A2C6MCZ2-F1
#
_cell.length_a   1.000
_cell.length_b   1.000
_cell.length_c   1.000
_cell.angle_alpha   90.00
_cell.angle_beta   90.00
_cell.angle_gamma   90.00
#
_symmetry.space_group_name_H-M   'P 1'
#
loop_
_entity.id
_entity.type
_entity.pdbx_description
1 polymer ?
#
loop_
_entity_poly.entity_id
_entity_poly.type
_entity_poly.pdbx_seq_one_letter_code
_entity_poly.pdbx_strand_id
1 'polypeptide(L)'
;MIINPDNKVEISPGHSGRLVDIHQLSQDIRQNLLQRSKSPIELKLVEVPPARTTEEVKAMGVDTLLGMFSTQFDPNKVNRAYNVSVAAAALDGLIASPQEIISFNEVVGPRSTEAGYKNAPIIVNNELVDGLGGGVCQVSTTLYNAVLLANLEVVERTNHSIPIPYVPIGRDATVVFDNVDLKFRNNTDHWLYIQSYVTGGRLTIKIFGNGKFKRDVVIRSWVEETYQPETITEKDYGIRMGDRVVKQKGAQGYKAAAERIVIQDGKVIKVEKLPSSVYKARNQIISQGMAPPGSILKTTDLLNDPLPETESTDGVLQE
;
A
#
# COMPACT_ATOMS: atom_id res chain seq x y z
N MET A 1 -24.75 10.58 1.25
CA MET A 1 -24.53 9.38 2.08
C MET A 1 -23.58 9.76 3.20
N ILE A 2 -23.88 9.35 4.42
CA ILE A 2 -23.12 9.63 5.64
C ILE A 2 -22.71 8.28 6.21
N ILE A 3 -21.42 8.13 6.53
CA ILE A 3 -20.90 6.96 7.24
C ILE A 3 -20.69 7.38 8.70
N ASN A 4 -21.53 6.84 9.58
CA ASN A 4 -21.45 7.14 11.01
C ASN A 4 -20.23 6.47 11.67
N PRO A 5 -19.79 6.92 12.85
CA PRO A 5 -18.65 6.32 13.55
C PRO A 5 -18.81 4.82 13.87
N ASP A 6 -20.04 4.34 14.00
CA ASP A 6 -20.40 2.93 14.17
C ASP A 6 -20.46 2.13 12.85
N ASN A 7 -20.04 2.76 11.74
CA ASN A 7 -20.09 2.24 10.37
C ASN A 7 -21.50 2.03 9.80
N LYS A 8 -22.53 2.64 10.40
CA LYS A 8 -23.86 2.65 9.77
C LYS A 8 -23.89 3.65 8.62
N VAL A 9 -24.50 3.22 7.53
CA VAL A 9 -24.75 4.05 6.36
C VAL A 9 -26.09 4.76 6.52
N GLU A 10 -26.08 6.08 6.40
CA GLU A 10 -27.27 6.91 6.42
C GLU A 10 -27.37 7.73 5.12
N ILE A 11 -28.58 7.83 4.57
CA ILE A 11 -28.85 8.65 3.39
C ILE A 11 -29.64 9.88 3.83
N SER A 12 -28.93 11.01 3.97
CA SER A 12 -29.57 12.31 4.13
C SER A 12 -30.12 12.80 2.78
N PRO A 13 -31.35 13.35 2.73
CA PRO A 13 -31.92 13.91 1.51
C PRO A 13 -31.04 14.99 0.88
N GLY A 14 -30.89 14.91 -0.45
CA GLY A 14 -30.21 15.94 -1.22
C GLY A 14 -31.04 17.23 -1.28
N HIS A 15 -30.37 18.37 -1.14
CA HIS A 15 -30.96 19.69 -1.33
C HIS A 15 -30.16 20.46 -2.38
N SER A 16 -30.83 21.30 -3.18
CA SER A 16 -30.15 22.17 -4.13
C SER A 16 -29.22 23.14 -3.41
N GLY A 17 -28.00 23.25 -3.89
CA GLY A 17 -27.08 24.31 -3.52
C GLY A 17 -27.45 25.63 -4.20
N ARG A 18 -26.77 26.70 -3.81
CA ARG A 18 -26.84 28.00 -4.49
C ARG A 18 -25.44 28.43 -4.87
N LEU A 19 -25.23 28.76 -6.14
CA LEU A 19 -24.01 29.40 -6.62
C LEU A 19 -24.32 30.82 -7.07
N VAL A 20 -23.29 31.66 -7.15
CA VAL A 20 -23.40 32.99 -7.74
C VAL A 20 -23.32 32.86 -9.26
N ASP A 21 -24.20 33.56 -9.98
CA ASP A 21 -24.07 33.72 -11.43
C ASP A 21 -22.86 34.62 -11.73
N ILE A 22 -21.70 33.99 -11.93
CA ILE A 22 -20.42 34.70 -12.14
C ILE A 22 -20.45 35.54 -13.42
N HIS A 23 -21.16 35.11 -14.45
CA HIS A 23 -21.27 35.85 -15.69
C HIS A 23 -22.07 37.14 -15.47
N GLN A 24 -23.23 37.05 -14.82
CA GLN A 24 -24.04 38.22 -14.47
C GLN A 24 -23.28 39.15 -13.52
N LEU A 25 -22.66 38.62 -12.47
CA LEU A 25 -21.86 39.40 -11.52
C LEU A 25 -20.74 40.17 -12.24
N SER A 26 -20.04 39.54 -13.19
CA SER A 26 -19.01 40.23 -13.97
C SER A 26 -19.56 41.37 -14.82
N GLN A 27 -20.78 41.23 -15.36
CA GLN A 27 -21.44 42.29 -16.11
C GLN A 27 -21.84 43.44 -15.19
N ASP A 28 -22.42 43.14 -14.03
CA ASP A 28 -22.90 44.12 -13.06
C ASP A 28 -21.74 44.92 -12.46
N ILE A 29 -20.60 44.26 -12.16
CA ILE A 29 -19.37 44.94 -11.72
C ILE A 29 -18.88 45.92 -12.79
N ARG A 30 -18.81 45.49 -14.06
CA ARG A 30 -18.36 46.36 -15.16
C ARG A 30 -19.28 47.58 -15.31
N GLN A 31 -20.60 47.38 -15.26
CA GLN A 31 -21.55 48.47 -15.37
C GLN A 31 -21.45 49.47 -14.21
N ASN A 32 -21.36 48.98 -12.96
CA ASN A 32 -21.20 49.85 -11.80
C ASN A 32 -19.91 50.70 -11.89
N LEU A 33 -18.80 50.09 -12.33
CA LEU A 33 -17.53 50.79 -12.53
C LEU A 33 -17.62 51.87 -13.62
N LEU A 34 -18.23 51.55 -14.77
CA LEU A 34 -18.43 52.51 -15.86
C LEU A 34 -19.30 53.70 -15.44
N GLN A 35 -20.32 53.45 -14.63
CA GLN A 35 -21.22 54.47 -14.11
C GLN A 35 -20.67 55.20 -12.87
N ARG A 36 -19.48 54.80 -12.37
CA ARG A 36 -18.90 55.27 -11.09
C ARG A 36 -19.86 55.17 -9.91
N SER A 37 -20.80 54.22 -9.97
CA SER A 37 -21.78 53.99 -8.93
C SER A 37 -21.15 53.25 -7.76
N LYS A 38 -21.49 53.68 -6.54
CA LYS A 38 -21.09 53.03 -5.29
C LYS A 38 -22.19 52.13 -4.72
N SER A 39 -23.27 51.93 -5.47
CA SER A 39 -24.39 51.11 -5.04
C SER A 39 -23.96 49.65 -4.88
N PRO A 40 -24.44 48.95 -3.84
CA PRO A 40 -24.20 47.51 -3.69
C PRO A 40 -24.67 46.72 -4.92
N ILE A 41 -23.92 45.68 -5.29
CA ILE A 41 -24.35 44.72 -6.33
C ILE A 41 -25.12 43.61 -5.64
N GLU A 42 -26.36 43.40 -6.07
CA GLU A 42 -27.17 42.28 -5.61
C GLU A 42 -26.69 41.00 -6.29
N LEU A 43 -26.30 39.99 -5.50
CA LEU A 43 -25.80 38.73 -6.03
C LEU A 43 -26.97 37.90 -6.55
N LYS A 44 -27.03 37.72 -7.87
CA LYS A 44 -27.95 36.76 -8.47
C LYS A 44 -27.46 35.35 -8.17
N LEU A 45 -28.28 34.59 -7.45
CA LEU A 45 -28.02 33.19 -7.12
C LEU A 45 -28.70 32.28 -8.15
N VAL A 46 -27.99 31.24 -8.56
CA VAL A 46 -28.51 30.13 -9.36
C VAL A 46 -28.59 28.88 -8.50
N GLU A 47 -29.73 28.19 -8.56
CA GLU A 47 -29.86 26.88 -7.93
C GLU A 47 -29.03 25.85 -8.70
N VAL A 48 -28.30 25.02 -7.97
CA VAL A 48 -27.54 23.92 -8.53
C VAL A 48 -28.02 22.62 -7.88
N PRO A 49 -28.60 21.68 -8.65
CA PRO A 49 -29.02 20.40 -8.10
C PRO A 49 -27.83 19.62 -7.56
N PRO A 50 -28.04 18.70 -6.60
CA PRO A 50 -26.96 17.83 -6.14
C PRO A 50 -26.42 16.98 -7.29
N ALA A 51 -25.13 16.67 -7.26
CA ALA A 51 -24.48 15.86 -8.29
C ALA A 51 -25.09 14.45 -8.42
N ARG A 52 -25.74 13.96 -7.37
CA ARG A 52 -26.62 12.78 -7.37
C ARG A 52 -27.87 13.08 -6.55
N THR A 53 -29.02 12.69 -7.09
CA THR A 53 -30.30 12.73 -6.39
C THR A 53 -30.33 11.73 -5.23
N THR A 54 -31.25 11.94 -4.30
CA THR A 54 -31.46 11.01 -3.17
C THR A 54 -31.84 9.62 -3.67
N GLU A 55 -32.63 9.56 -4.73
CA GLU A 55 -33.13 8.36 -5.37
C GLU A 55 -32.00 7.56 -6.01
N GLU A 56 -31.06 8.23 -6.71
CA GLU A 56 -29.87 7.59 -7.26
C GLU A 56 -28.98 7.01 -6.15
N VAL A 57 -28.74 7.77 -5.07
CA VAL A 57 -27.93 7.28 -3.93
C VAL A 57 -28.59 6.08 -3.25
N LYS A 58 -29.92 6.06 -3.13
CA LYS A 58 -30.66 4.89 -2.64
C LYS A 58 -30.54 3.70 -3.59
N ALA A 59 -30.66 3.93 -4.90
CA ALA A 59 -30.56 2.90 -5.92
C ALA A 59 -29.16 2.26 -6.01
N MET A 60 -28.11 2.98 -5.57
CA MET A 60 -26.75 2.42 -5.46
C MET A 60 -26.68 1.21 -4.52
N GLY A 61 -27.57 1.11 -3.52
CA GLY A 61 -27.68 -0.05 -2.64
C GLY A 61 -26.52 -0.23 -1.65
N VAL A 62 -25.79 0.84 -1.35
CA VAL A 62 -24.71 0.84 -0.35
C VAL A 62 -25.32 1.05 1.04
N ASP A 63 -25.32 0.01 1.87
CA ASP A 63 -25.97 0.03 3.19
C ASP A 63 -25.14 -0.62 4.32
N THR A 64 -24.09 -1.36 3.96
CA THR A 64 -23.39 -2.26 4.89
C THR A 64 -21.88 -2.20 4.70
N LEU A 65 -21.13 -2.25 5.81
CA LEU A 65 -19.69 -2.51 5.79
C LEU A 65 -19.43 -3.97 5.38
N LEU A 66 -18.78 -4.16 4.23
CA LEU A 66 -18.41 -5.47 3.70
C LEU A 66 -17.06 -5.94 4.25
N GLY A 67 -16.08 -5.05 4.33
CA GLY A 67 -14.75 -5.37 4.82
C GLY A 67 -13.95 -4.13 5.21
N MET A 68 -13.01 -4.30 6.13
CA MET A 68 -12.08 -3.25 6.52
C MET A 68 -10.71 -3.83 6.86
N PHE A 69 -9.67 -3.05 6.65
CA PHE A 69 -8.33 -3.41 7.11
C PHE A 69 -7.56 -2.16 7.53
N SER A 70 -6.61 -2.34 8.45
CA SER A 70 -5.74 -1.29 8.93
C SER A 70 -4.30 -1.74 8.97
N THR A 71 -3.39 -0.81 8.68
CA THR A 71 -1.94 -1.00 8.87
C THR A 71 -1.38 0.15 9.69
N GLN A 72 -0.28 -0.10 10.38
CA GLN A 72 0.39 0.91 11.22
C GLN A 72 1.67 1.40 10.56
N PHE A 73 2.05 2.64 10.84
CA PHE A 73 3.30 3.25 10.42
C PHE A 73 3.77 4.27 11.46
N ASP A 74 5.06 4.58 11.46
CA ASP A 74 5.63 5.58 12.35
C ASP A 74 5.23 7.00 11.88
N PRO A 75 4.41 7.74 12.65
CA PRO A 75 4.01 9.10 12.31
C PRO A 75 5.17 10.10 12.36
N ASN A 76 6.28 9.78 13.05
CA ASN A 76 7.46 10.63 13.12
C ASN A 76 8.29 10.61 11.84
N LYS A 77 8.07 9.62 10.95
CA LYS A 77 8.61 9.65 9.59
C LYS A 77 7.76 10.57 8.71
N VAL A 78 7.84 11.88 8.98
CA VAL A 78 6.91 12.91 8.49
C VAL A 78 6.64 12.84 6.99
N ASN A 79 7.68 12.72 6.13
CA ASN A 79 7.48 12.63 4.68
C ASN A 79 6.75 11.35 4.26
N ARG A 80 7.10 10.21 4.88
CA ARG A 80 6.44 8.93 4.62
C ARG A 80 4.98 8.96 5.09
N ALA A 81 4.75 9.47 6.30
CA ALA A 81 3.41 9.65 6.86
C ALA A 81 2.54 10.55 5.97
N TYR A 82 3.12 11.65 5.48
CA TYR A 82 2.47 12.55 4.54
C TYR A 82 2.09 11.84 3.23
N ASN A 83 3.02 11.09 2.62
CA ASN A 83 2.74 10.33 1.39
C ASN A 83 1.62 9.30 1.56
N VAL A 84 1.58 8.61 2.71
CA VAL A 84 0.49 7.68 3.05
C VAL A 84 -0.84 8.43 3.09
N SER A 85 -0.89 9.61 3.73
CA SER A 85 -2.11 10.43 3.79
C SER A 85 -2.55 10.94 2.42
N VAL A 86 -1.63 11.35 1.55
CA VAL A 86 -1.94 11.81 0.18
C VAL A 86 -2.58 10.67 -0.63
N ALA A 87 -1.95 9.49 -0.66
CA ALA A 87 -2.49 8.34 -1.38
C ALA A 87 -3.79 7.81 -0.75
N ALA A 88 -3.93 7.87 0.58
CA ALA A 88 -5.16 7.50 1.27
C ALA A 88 -6.32 8.43 0.91
N ALA A 89 -6.07 9.75 0.81
CA ALA A 89 -7.08 10.73 0.44
C ALA A 89 -7.57 10.57 -1.00
N ALA A 90 -6.70 10.13 -1.92
CA ALA A 90 -7.11 9.84 -3.30
C ALA A 90 -8.11 8.67 -3.41
N LEU A 91 -8.10 7.74 -2.46
CA LEU A 91 -9.06 6.63 -2.38
C LEU A 91 -10.34 6.98 -1.63
N ASP A 92 -10.32 8.03 -0.81
CA ASP A 92 -11.45 8.34 0.07
C ASP A 92 -12.63 8.89 -0.74
N GLY A 93 -13.79 8.28 -0.54
CA GLY A 93 -15.01 8.64 -1.27
C GLY A 93 -15.12 7.99 -2.65
N LEU A 94 -14.18 7.11 -3.04
CA LEU A 94 -14.26 6.39 -4.30
C LEU A 94 -15.52 5.52 -4.33
N ILE A 95 -16.21 5.55 -5.47
CA ILE A 95 -17.36 4.72 -5.77
C ILE A 95 -17.01 3.80 -6.93
N ALA A 96 -17.46 2.55 -6.86
CA ALA A 96 -17.27 1.58 -7.95
C ALA A 96 -18.61 1.03 -8.39
N SER A 97 -18.88 1.11 -9.69
CA SER A 97 -20.08 0.59 -10.34
C SER A 97 -20.06 -0.95 -10.31
N PRO A 98 -21.22 -1.62 -10.43
CA PRO A 98 -21.26 -3.07 -10.60
C PRO A 98 -20.35 -3.52 -11.74
N GLN A 99 -19.59 -4.59 -11.51
CA GLN A 99 -18.64 -5.23 -12.45
C GLN A 99 -17.44 -4.39 -12.88
N GLU A 100 -17.32 -3.14 -12.40
CA GLU A 100 -16.19 -2.25 -12.67
C GLU A 100 -14.90 -2.84 -12.11
N ILE A 101 -13.80 -2.71 -12.87
CA ILE A 101 -12.45 -3.00 -12.39
C ILE A 101 -11.82 -1.67 -11.98
N ILE A 102 -11.37 -1.59 -10.74
CA ILE A 102 -10.68 -0.43 -10.20
C ILE A 102 -9.18 -0.69 -10.23
N SER A 103 -8.44 0.21 -10.85
CA SER A 103 -6.97 0.28 -10.78
C SER A 103 -6.54 1.21 -9.64
N PHE A 104 -5.64 0.72 -8.77
CA PHE A 104 -5.03 1.56 -7.75
C PHE A 104 -4.21 2.69 -8.39
N ASN A 105 -3.45 2.40 -9.44
CA ASN A 105 -2.62 3.40 -10.12
C ASN A 105 -3.45 4.48 -10.82
N GLU A 106 -4.58 4.14 -11.45
CA GLU A 106 -5.47 5.13 -12.07
C GLU A 106 -6.10 6.06 -11.03
N VAL A 107 -6.52 5.53 -9.88
CA VAL A 107 -7.14 6.34 -8.81
C VAL A 107 -6.12 7.22 -8.09
N VAL A 108 -4.94 6.67 -7.76
CA VAL A 108 -3.92 7.36 -6.95
C VAL A 108 -3.00 8.27 -7.77
N GLY A 109 -2.85 8.01 -9.07
CA GLY A 109 -2.08 8.86 -9.98
C GLY A 109 -0.55 8.81 -9.80
N PRO A 110 0.23 9.57 -10.58
CA PRO A 110 1.69 9.52 -10.57
C PRO A 110 2.28 9.92 -9.20
N ARG A 111 3.41 9.29 -8.83
CA ARG A 111 4.12 9.56 -7.56
C ARG A 111 5.16 10.66 -7.77
N SER A 112 4.68 11.87 -8.07
CA SER A 112 5.52 13.03 -8.40
C SER A 112 5.40 14.15 -7.36
N THR A 113 6.33 15.10 -7.40
CA THR A 113 6.32 16.29 -6.54
C THR A 113 5.08 17.16 -6.81
N GLU A 114 4.64 17.25 -8.07
CA GLU A 114 3.47 18.02 -8.49
C GLU A 114 2.17 17.41 -7.94
N ALA A 115 2.12 16.08 -7.83
CA ALA A 115 1.05 15.37 -7.14
C ALA A 115 1.15 15.45 -5.60
N GLY A 116 2.15 16.18 -5.08
CA GLY A 116 2.35 16.43 -3.66
C GLY A 116 3.27 15.43 -2.96
N TYR A 117 3.75 14.37 -3.63
CA TYR A 117 4.57 13.36 -2.98
C TYR A 117 5.95 13.88 -2.59
N LYS A 118 6.46 13.39 -1.46
CA LYS A 118 7.76 13.72 -0.89
C LYS A 118 8.72 12.55 -0.96
N ASN A 119 10.01 12.83 -0.88
CA ASN A 119 11.03 11.78 -0.74
C ASN A 119 10.91 11.08 0.62
N ALA A 120 10.86 9.76 0.58
CA ALA A 120 10.85 8.87 1.72
C ALA A 120 11.41 7.49 1.29
N PRO A 121 11.78 6.60 2.24
CA PRO A 121 12.31 5.29 1.89
C PRO A 121 11.35 4.47 1.01
N ILE A 122 11.87 4.00 -0.13
CA ILE A 122 11.26 3.07 -1.09
C ILE A 122 12.14 1.81 -1.20
N ILE A 123 11.59 0.73 -1.73
CA ILE A 123 12.34 -0.50 -1.99
C ILE A 123 12.78 -0.51 -3.46
N VAL A 124 14.09 -0.53 -3.70
CA VAL A 124 14.69 -0.70 -5.04
C VAL A 124 15.74 -1.79 -4.92
N ASN A 125 15.71 -2.79 -5.80
CA ASN A 125 16.67 -3.91 -5.81
C ASN A 125 16.88 -4.57 -4.43
N ASN A 126 15.81 -4.74 -3.66
CA ASN A 126 15.81 -5.32 -2.30
C ASN A 126 16.52 -4.48 -1.23
N GLU A 127 16.72 -3.19 -1.49
CA GLU A 127 17.30 -2.22 -0.56
C GLU A 127 16.36 -1.05 -0.33
N LEU A 128 16.47 -0.44 0.85
CA LEU A 128 15.76 0.79 1.17
C LEU A 128 16.60 1.98 0.71
N VAL A 129 16.09 2.72 -0.27
CA VAL A 129 16.67 3.95 -0.79
C VAL A 129 15.65 5.07 -0.70
N ASP A 130 16.09 6.32 -0.59
CA ASP A 130 15.15 7.44 -0.62
C ASP A 130 14.61 7.66 -2.05
N GLY A 131 13.30 7.83 -2.16
CA GLY A 131 12.65 8.12 -3.44
C GLY A 131 11.25 8.71 -3.26
N LEU A 132 10.67 9.20 -4.35
CA LEU A 132 9.35 9.82 -4.32
C LEU A 132 8.25 8.79 -4.00
N GLY A 133 7.30 9.18 -3.15
CA GLY A 133 6.15 8.35 -2.85
C GLY A 133 6.42 7.18 -1.90
N GLY A 134 7.55 7.18 -1.18
CA GLY A 134 7.79 6.21 -0.11
C GLY A 134 6.62 6.17 0.88
N GLY A 135 6.02 4.99 1.06
CA GLY A 135 4.80 4.77 1.84
C GLY A 135 3.56 4.39 1.01
N VAL A 136 3.52 4.65 -0.30
CA VAL A 136 2.32 4.39 -1.13
C VAL A 136 1.99 2.88 -1.23
N CYS A 137 2.99 2.00 -1.28
CA CYS A 137 2.74 0.54 -1.30
C CYS A 137 2.07 0.02 -0.01
N GLN A 138 2.15 0.77 1.10
CA GLN A 138 1.39 0.44 2.30
C GLN A 138 -0.11 0.69 2.10
N VAL A 139 -0.48 1.69 1.31
CA VAL A 139 -1.87 1.99 0.96
C VAL A 139 -2.44 0.90 0.05
N SER A 140 -1.71 0.49 -0.99
CA SER A 140 -2.13 -0.63 -1.84
C SER A 140 -2.24 -1.94 -1.05
N THR A 141 -1.28 -2.23 -0.16
CA THR A 141 -1.36 -3.40 0.74
C THR A 141 -2.59 -3.34 1.65
N THR A 142 -2.91 -2.16 2.20
CA THR A 142 -4.09 -2.01 3.06
C THR A 142 -5.38 -2.21 2.27
N LEU A 143 -5.45 -1.63 1.06
CA LEU A 143 -6.59 -1.79 0.16
C LEU A 143 -6.78 -3.26 -0.24
N TYR A 144 -5.71 -3.94 -0.65
CA TYR A 144 -5.75 -5.36 -1.02
C TYR A 144 -6.38 -6.22 0.09
N ASN A 145 -5.99 -6.00 1.34
CA ASN A 145 -6.55 -6.74 2.46
C ASN A 145 -8.00 -6.37 2.77
N ALA A 146 -8.38 -5.09 2.62
CA ALA A 146 -9.78 -4.67 2.75
C ALA A 146 -10.65 -5.30 1.65
N VAL A 147 -10.15 -5.38 0.41
CA VAL A 147 -10.79 -6.05 -0.74
C VAL A 147 -10.98 -7.54 -0.48
N LEU A 148 -9.94 -8.22 0.01
CA LEU A 148 -10.02 -9.65 0.37
C LEU A 148 -11.10 -9.89 1.43
N LEU A 149 -11.10 -9.09 2.50
CA LEU A 149 -12.05 -9.19 3.61
C LEU A 149 -13.48 -8.79 3.21
N ALA A 150 -13.64 -7.92 2.21
CA ALA A 150 -14.93 -7.59 1.61
C ALA A 150 -15.45 -8.69 0.65
N ASN A 151 -14.75 -9.82 0.53
CA ASN A 151 -15.06 -10.92 -0.39
C ASN A 151 -15.06 -10.50 -1.87
N LEU A 152 -14.29 -9.47 -2.23
CA LEU A 152 -14.20 -8.97 -3.59
C LEU A 152 -13.14 -9.71 -4.40
N GLU A 153 -13.30 -9.74 -5.72
CA GLU A 153 -12.34 -10.35 -6.64
C GLU A 153 -11.10 -9.48 -6.80
N VAL A 154 -9.91 -10.08 -6.62
CA VAL A 154 -8.63 -9.45 -6.92
C VAL A 154 -8.23 -9.86 -8.33
N VAL A 155 -8.15 -8.89 -9.23
CA VAL A 155 -7.85 -9.09 -10.66
C VAL A 155 -6.35 -9.10 -10.90
N GLU A 156 -5.61 -8.20 -10.24
CA GLU A 156 -4.16 -8.07 -10.38
C GLU A 156 -3.55 -7.79 -9.01
N ARG A 157 -2.52 -8.55 -8.64
CA ARG A 157 -1.73 -8.30 -7.44
C ARG A 157 -0.32 -8.85 -7.61
N THR A 158 0.67 -8.07 -7.16
CA THR A 158 2.08 -8.46 -7.10
C THR A 158 2.62 -8.30 -5.68
N ASN A 159 3.45 -9.22 -5.18
CA ASN A 159 4.16 -9.06 -3.90
C ASN A 159 5.40 -8.17 -4.03
N HIS A 160 5.81 -7.55 -2.93
CA HIS A 160 7.11 -6.92 -2.79
C HIS A 160 8.23 -7.95 -2.92
N SER A 161 9.42 -7.50 -3.29
CA SER A 161 10.59 -8.36 -3.40
C SER A 161 11.14 -8.86 -2.06
N ILE A 162 10.77 -8.19 -0.95
CA ILE A 162 11.11 -8.54 0.43
C ILE A 162 9.84 -8.54 1.31
N PRO A 163 9.80 -9.32 2.41
CA PRO A 163 8.70 -9.24 3.36
C PRO A 163 8.63 -7.86 4.01
N ILE A 164 7.41 -7.38 4.25
CA ILE A 164 7.15 -6.08 4.87
C ILE A 164 6.55 -6.25 6.26
N PRO A 165 6.91 -5.40 7.24
CA PRO A 165 6.59 -5.67 8.66
C PRO A 165 5.15 -5.33 9.07
N TYR A 166 4.41 -4.58 8.25
CA TYR A 166 3.09 -4.04 8.62
C TYR A 166 1.90 -4.92 8.17
N VAL A 167 2.16 -6.11 7.65
CA VAL A 167 1.14 -7.09 7.25
C VAL A 167 1.70 -8.52 7.39
N PRO A 168 0.89 -9.55 7.66
CA PRO A 168 1.39 -10.93 7.64
C PRO A 168 1.97 -11.32 6.29
N ILE A 169 2.94 -12.24 6.28
CA ILE A 169 3.61 -12.68 5.05
C ILE A 169 2.61 -13.19 4.01
N GLY A 170 2.86 -12.92 2.73
CA GLY A 170 1.98 -13.32 1.63
C GLY A 170 0.75 -12.44 1.42
N ARG A 171 0.55 -11.42 2.25
CA ARG A 171 -0.63 -10.53 2.20
C ARG A 171 -0.32 -9.09 1.80
N ASP A 172 0.88 -8.84 1.29
CA ASP A 172 1.31 -7.55 0.79
C ASP A 172 0.87 -7.32 -0.66
N ALA A 173 0.80 -6.07 -1.12
CA ALA A 173 0.60 -5.75 -2.53
C ALA A 173 1.48 -4.55 -2.90
N THR A 174 2.46 -4.74 -3.77
CA THR A 174 3.33 -3.67 -4.25
C THR A 174 2.72 -3.01 -5.48
N VAL A 175 3.03 -1.74 -5.68
CA VAL A 175 2.64 -0.96 -6.85
C VAL A 175 3.81 -0.12 -7.33
N VAL A 176 3.93 0.03 -8.64
CA VAL A 176 4.86 0.92 -9.32
C VAL A 176 4.03 1.61 -10.38
N PHE A 177 3.93 2.94 -10.32
CA PHE A 177 3.11 3.67 -11.27
C PHE A 177 3.50 3.30 -12.71
N ASP A 178 2.48 3.10 -13.55
CA ASP A 178 2.60 2.71 -14.96
C ASP A 178 3.23 1.32 -15.25
N ASN A 179 3.52 0.50 -14.22
CA ASN A 179 4.20 -0.79 -14.41
C ASN A 179 3.63 -1.95 -13.58
N VAL A 180 3.41 -1.75 -12.29
CA VAL A 180 2.90 -2.78 -11.36
C VAL A 180 1.69 -2.22 -10.65
N ASP A 181 0.56 -2.90 -10.73
CA ASP A 181 -0.71 -2.40 -10.21
C ASP A 181 -1.37 -3.36 -9.22
N LEU A 182 -2.34 -2.82 -8.50
CA LEU A 182 -3.35 -3.58 -7.76
C LEU A 182 -4.69 -3.29 -8.42
N LYS A 183 -5.33 -4.32 -8.95
CA LYS A 183 -6.67 -4.22 -9.53
C LYS A 183 -7.63 -5.13 -8.81
N PHE A 184 -8.83 -4.63 -8.54
CA PHE A 184 -9.92 -5.43 -8.00
C PHE A 184 -11.21 -5.14 -8.76
N ARG A 185 -12.11 -6.11 -8.78
CA ARG A 185 -13.42 -5.97 -9.42
C ARG A 185 -14.48 -5.77 -8.34
N ASN A 186 -15.40 -4.85 -8.58
CA ASN A 186 -16.70 -4.89 -7.93
C ASN A 186 -17.53 -6.04 -8.53
N ASN A 187 -17.27 -7.27 -8.13
CA ASN A 187 -17.98 -8.45 -8.62
C ASN A 187 -19.39 -8.62 -8.00
N THR A 188 -20.03 -7.50 -7.61
CA THR A 188 -21.39 -7.45 -7.07
C THR A 188 -22.36 -6.80 -8.06
N ASP A 189 -23.65 -6.89 -7.78
CA ASP A 189 -24.71 -6.25 -8.57
C ASP A 189 -25.05 -4.83 -8.09
N HIS A 190 -24.31 -4.33 -7.09
CA HIS A 190 -24.54 -3.04 -6.45
C HIS A 190 -23.27 -2.18 -6.48
N TRP A 191 -23.41 -0.90 -6.16
CA TRP A 191 -22.26 -0.03 -6.06
C TRP A 191 -21.45 -0.35 -4.80
N LEU A 192 -20.16 0.00 -4.84
CA LEU A 192 -19.32 0.07 -3.66
C LEU A 192 -19.00 1.52 -3.32
N TYR A 193 -18.72 1.76 -2.05
CA TYR A 193 -18.13 3.00 -1.55
C TYR A 193 -16.91 2.68 -0.69
N ILE A 194 -15.79 3.30 -1.02
CA ILE A 194 -14.52 3.11 -0.33
C ILE A 194 -14.27 4.34 0.53
N GLN A 195 -14.08 4.11 1.83
CA GLN A 195 -13.65 5.13 2.78
C GLN A 195 -12.21 4.83 3.20
N SER A 196 -11.36 5.84 3.19
CA SER A 196 -9.94 5.72 3.50
C SER A 196 -9.48 6.90 4.34
N TYR A 197 -8.86 6.62 5.48
CA TYR A 197 -8.38 7.69 6.36
C TYR A 197 -7.17 7.27 7.18
N VAL A 198 -6.43 8.29 7.62
CA VAL A 198 -5.24 8.16 8.46
C VAL A 198 -5.49 8.83 9.80
N THR A 199 -5.22 8.14 10.90
CA THR A 199 -5.32 8.71 12.26
C THR A 199 -4.25 8.09 13.17
N GLY A 200 -3.45 8.93 13.82
CA GLY A 200 -2.48 8.47 14.85
C GLY A 200 -1.48 7.41 14.37
N GLY A 201 -0.94 7.54 13.15
CA GLY A 201 -0.02 6.54 12.58
C GLY A 201 -0.70 5.25 12.11
N ARG A 202 -2.02 5.25 11.96
CA ARG A 202 -2.81 4.12 11.45
C ARG A 202 -3.54 4.53 10.18
N LEU A 203 -3.32 3.78 9.10
CA LEU A 203 -4.15 3.83 7.91
C LEU A 203 -5.29 2.83 8.04
N THR A 204 -6.51 3.24 7.72
CA THR A 204 -7.70 2.37 7.68
C THR A 204 -8.42 2.54 6.37
N ILE A 205 -8.74 1.43 5.72
CA ILE A 205 -9.57 1.40 4.51
C ILE A 205 -10.79 0.52 4.80
N LYS A 206 -11.98 1.03 4.48
CA LYS A 206 -13.27 0.38 4.65
C LYS A 206 -13.98 0.34 3.30
N ILE A 207 -14.62 -0.78 3.01
CA ILE A 207 -15.42 -0.98 1.80
C ILE A 207 -16.85 -1.25 2.20
N PHE A 208 -17.73 -0.36 1.77
CA PHE A 208 -19.17 -0.45 1.95
C PHE A 208 -19.84 -0.89 0.65
N GLY A 209 -20.94 -1.61 0.77
CA GLY A 209 -21.74 -2.09 -0.35
C GLY A 209 -23.07 -2.65 0.14
N ASN A 210 -23.68 -3.53 -0.66
CA ASN A 210 -24.97 -4.11 -0.31
C ASN A 210 -24.85 -5.27 0.69
N GLY A 211 -25.66 -5.25 1.76
CA GLY A 211 -25.66 -6.24 2.81
C GLY A 211 -25.91 -7.68 2.34
N LYS A 212 -26.61 -7.89 1.22
CA LYS A 212 -26.82 -9.24 0.65
C LYS A 212 -25.51 -9.89 0.17
N PHE A 213 -24.52 -9.08 -0.20
CA PHE A 213 -23.21 -9.57 -0.62
C PHE A 213 -22.28 -9.89 0.55
N LYS A 214 -22.57 -9.37 1.76
CA LYS A 214 -21.71 -9.54 2.93
C LYS A 214 -21.47 -11.01 3.26
N ARG A 215 -20.21 -11.35 3.53
CA ARG A 215 -19.79 -12.66 4.02
C ARG A 215 -18.81 -12.46 5.17
N ASP A 216 -18.73 -13.45 6.05
CA ASP A 216 -17.66 -13.50 7.04
C ASP A 216 -16.42 -14.06 6.35
N VAL A 217 -15.31 -13.32 6.40
CA VAL A 217 -14.08 -13.70 5.69
C VAL A 217 -12.91 -13.79 6.65
N VAL A 218 -12.18 -14.90 6.56
CA VAL A 218 -10.92 -15.13 7.28
C VAL A 218 -9.80 -15.32 6.27
N ILE A 219 -8.69 -14.58 6.45
CA ILE A 219 -7.48 -14.75 5.64
C ILE A 219 -6.41 -15.41 6.50
N ARG A 220 -5.85 -16.52 6.01
CA ARG A 220 -4.71 -17.20 6.62
C ARG A 220 -3.53 -17.12 5.67
N SER A 221 -2.32 -17.02 6.21
CA SER A 221 -1.09 -17.09 5.44
C SER A 221 0.05 -17.70 6.24
N TRP A 222 0.98 -18.35 5.56
CA TRP A 222 2.10 -19.07 6.16
C TRP A 222 3.30 -19.10 5.21
N VAL A 223 4.48 -19.37 5.76
CA VAL A 223 5.69 -19.69 4.99
C VAL A 223 5.60 -21.15 4.53
N GLU A 224 5.71 -21.39 3.23
CA GLU A 224 5.83 -22.73 2.66
C GLU A 224 7.28 -23.18 2.55
N GLU A 225 8.17 -22.27 2.12
CA GLU A 225 9.59 -22.55 1.92
C GLU A 225 10.44 -21.37 2.41
N THR A 226 11.61 -21.67 2.96
CA THR A 226 12.62 -20.67 3.36
C THR A 226 13.86 -20.85 2.49
N TYR A 227 14.30 -19.77 1.86
CA TYR A 227 15.50 -19.75 1.02
C TYR A 227 16.67 -19.18 1.82
N GLN A 228 17.74 -19.96 1.95
CA GLN A 228 18.94 -19.51 2.66
C GLN A 228 19.80 -18.62 1.75
N PRO A 229 20.39 -17.53 2.27
CA PRO A 229 21.33 -16.73 1.50
C PRO A 229 22.67 -17.45 1.33
N GLU A 230 23.29 -17.30 0.17
CA GLU A 230 24.66 -17.76 -0.06
C GLU A 230 25.67 -16.71 0.41
N THR A 231 26.90 -17.12 0.71
CA THR A 231 28.02 -16.20 0.92
C THR A 231 28.89 -16.13 -0.33
N ILE A 232 28.86 -14.99 -1.02
CA ILE A 232 29.70 -14.67 -2.16
C ILE A 232 30.94 -13.95 -1.65
N THR A 233 32.13 -14.45 -2.02
CA THR A 233 33.40 -13.77 -1.71
C THR A 233 33.97 -13.12 -2.96
N GLU A 234 34.17 -11.81 -2.91
CA GLU A 234 34.74 -11.01 -3.99
C GLU A 234 36.19 -10.65 -3.66
N LYS A 235 37.06 -10.66 -4.68
CA LYS A 235 38.47 -10.31 -4.55
C LYS A 235 38.62 -8.80 -4.58
N ASP A 236 39.29 -8.22 -3.58
CA ASP A 236 39.48 -6.77 -3.47
C ASP A 236 40.95 -6.46 -3.16
N TYR A 237 41.60 -5.78 -4.11
CA TYR A 237 43.01 -5.42 -4.01
C TYR A 237 43.23 -4.09 -3.26
N GLY A 238 42.16 -3.39 -2.88
CA GLY A 238 42.19 -2.18 -2.06
C GLY A 238 42.10 -2.46 -0.55
N ILE A 239 41.82 -3.71 -0.18
CA ILE A 239 41.78 -4.18 1.21
C ILE A 239 43.07 -4.96 1.51
N ARG A 240 43.61 -4.80 2.72
CA ARG A 240 44.83 -5.50 3.14
C ARG A 240 44.62 -7.02 3.00
N MET A 241 45.62 -7.70 2.45
CA MET A 241 45.57 -9.15 2.29
C MET A 241 45.23 -9.86 3.60
N GLY A 242 44.25 -10.77 3.54
CA GLY A 242 43.73 -11.50 4.71
C GLY A 242 42.54 -10.82 5.40
N ASP A 243 42.39 -9.50 5.28
CA ASP A 243 41.24 -8.79 5.86
C ASP A 243 39.97 -9.12 5.07
N ARG A 244 38.84 -9.19 5.79
CA ARG A 244 37.51 -9.45 5.22
C ARG A 244 36.55 -8.35 5.64
N VAL A 245 35.81 -7.81 4.68
CA VAL A 245 34.80 -6.77 4.91
C VAL A 245 33.46 -7.24 4.35
N VAL A 246 32.44 -7.31 5.20
CA VAL A 246 31.07 -7.57 4.74
C VAL A 246 30.57 -6.35 3.98
N LYS A 247 30.42 -6.48 2.66
CA LYS A 247 29.87 -5.44 1.78
C LYS A 247 28.34 -5.44 1.80
N GLN A 248 27.73 -6.62 1.90
CA GLN A 248 26.29 -6.80 1.97
C GLN A 248 25.94 -7.91 2.95
N LYS A 249 25.04 -7.65 3.89
CA LYS A 249 24.56 -8.68 4.82
C LYS A 249 23.49 -9.55 4.14
N GLY A 250 23.66 -10.87 4.30
CA GLY A 250 22.70 -11.84 3.80
C GLY A 250 21.35 -11.76 4.51
N ALA A 251 20.28 -12.08 3.80
CA ALA A 251 18.92 -12.18 4.35
C ALA A 251 18.19 -13.38 3.76
N GLN A 252 17.44 -14.08 4.60
CA GLN A 252 16.60 -15.20 4.16
C GLN A 252 15.50 -14.73 3.21
N GLY A 253 15.23 -15.55 2.20
CA GLY A 253 14.07 -15.45 1.35
C GLY A 253 12.97 -16.39 1.82
N TYR A 254 11.77 -16.20 1.28
CA TYR A 254 10.60 -17.00 1.63
C TYR A 254 9.69 -17.19 0.42
N LYS A 255 9.03 -18.33 0.36
CA LYS A 255 7.79 -18.50 -0.42
C LYS A 255 6.65 -18.65 0.57
N ALA A 256 5.64 -17.81 0.40
CA ALA A 256 4.47 -17.78 1.26
C ALA A 256 3.21 -18.11 0.47
N ALA A 257 2.32 -18.86 1.11
CA ALA A 257 0.96 -19.11 0.64
C ALA A 257 -0.04 -18.38 1.51
N ALA A 258 -1.21 -18.11 0.94
CA ALA A 258 -2.34 -17.56 1.64
C ALA A 258 -3.64 -18.15 1.10
N GLU A 259 -4.67 -18.16 1.92
CA GLU A 259 -6.02 -18.57 1.54
C GLU A 259 -7.07 -17.64 2.12
N ARG A 260 -8.16 -17.50 1.38
CA ARG A 260 -9.38 -16.82 1.81
C ARG A 260 -10.46 -17.86 2.11
N ILE A 261 -10.92 -17.87 3.35
CA ILE A 261 -12.02 -18.70 3.83
C ILE A 261 -13.26 -17.82 3.90
N VAL A 262 -14.29 -18.17 3.14
CA VAL A 262 -15.57 -17.47 3.09
C VAL A 262 -16.59 -18.28 3.88
N ILE A 263 -17.25 -17.60 4.81
CA ILE A 263 -18.19 -18.17 5.76
C ILE A 263 -19.55 -17.48 5.58
N GLN A 264 -20.61 -18.28 5.60
CA GLN A 264 -21.99 -17.83 5.59
C GLN A 264 -22.77 -18.63 6.62
N ASP A 265 -23.51 -17.95 7.49
CA ASP A 265 -24.32 -18.57 8.55
C ASP A 265 -23.51 -19.57 9.41
N GLY A 266 -22.27 -19.20 9.75
CA GLY A 266 -21.34 -20.01 10.54
C GLY A 266 -20.72 -21.22 9.80
N LYS A 267 -21.04 -21.42 8.52
CA LYS A 267 -20.50 -22.53 7.71
C LYS A 267 -19.50 -22.02 6.68
N VAL A 268 -18.38 -22.72 6.53
CA VAL A 268 -17.44 -22.48 5.45
C VAL A 268 -18.10 -22.87 4.13
N ILE A 269 -18.28 -21.90 3.23
CA ILE A 269 -18.87 -22.11 1.91
C ILE A 269 -17.83 -22.13 0.79
N LYS A 270 -16.65 -21.55 1.01
CA LYS A 270 -15.54 -21.53 0.05
C LYS A 270 -14.20 -21.39 0.76
N VAL A 271 -13.22 -22.14 0.28
CA VAL A 271 -11.80 -21.91 0.58
C VAL A 271 -11.11 -21.64 -0.75
N GLU A 272 -10.50 -20.46 -0.86
CA GLU A 272 -9.87 -19.98 -2.07
C GLU A 272 -8.37 -19.80 -1.82
N LYS A 273 -7.54 -20.51 -2.57
CA LYS A 273 -6.10 -20.28 -2.58
C LYS A 273 -5.83 -18.93 -3.22
N LEU A 274 -5.06 -18.08 -2.54
CA LEU A 274 -4.60 -16.80 -3.06
C LEU A 274 -3.26 -17.00 -3.80
N PRO A 275 -2.88 -16.08 -4.71
CA PRO A 275 -1.59 -16.14 -5.39
C PRO A 275 -0.43 -16.23 -4.39
N SER A 276 0.50 -17.16 -4.63
CA SER A 276 1.71 -17.30 -3.82
C SER A 276 2.57 -16.04 -3.89
N SER A 277 3.32 -15.77 -2.82
CA SER A 277 4.29 -14.67 -2.78
C SER A 277 5.70 -15.22 -2.65
N VAL A 278 6.61 -14.76 -3.50
CA VAL A 278 8.01 -15.18 -3.50
C VAL A 278 8.91 -13.99 -3.20
N TYR A 279 9.64 -14.09 -2.10
CA TYR A 279 10.63 -13.12 -1.64
C TYR A 279 12.01 -13.77 -1.75
N LYS A 280 12.86 -13.27 -2.64
CA LYS A 280 14.16 -13.89 -2.91
C LYS A 280 15.11 -13.71 -1.73
N ALA A 281 15.93 -14.72 -1.45
CA ALA A 281 17.05 -14.56 -0.51
C ALA A 281 18.02 -13.52 -1.06
N ARG A 282 18.62 -12.75 -0.15
CA ARG A 282 19.69 -11.81 -0.48
C ARG A 282 21.01 -12.40 -0.03
N ASN A 283 21.92 -12.67 -0.96
CA ASN A 283 23.23 -13.24 -0.63
C ASN A 283 24.06 -12.29 0.24
N GLN A 284 24.90 -12.86 1.09
CA GLN A 284 25.94 -12.13 1.80
C GLN A 284 27.12 -11.90 0.85
N ILE A 285 27.63 -10.68 0.75
CA ILE A 285 28.82 -10.37 -0.04
C ILE A 285 29.94 -10.00 0.92
N ILE A 286 31.04 -10.75 0.86
CA ILE A 286 32.27 -10.48 1.61
C ILE A 286 33.36 -10.09 0.62
N SER A 287 33.91 -8.90 0.81
CA SER A 287 35.11 -8.48 0.12
C SER A 287 36.33 -9.02 0.86
N GLN A 288 37.18 -9.80 0.20
CA GLN A 288 38.40 -10.37 0.75
C GLN A 288 39.62 -9.66 0.17
N GLY A 289 40.46 -9.13 1.05
CA GLY A 289 41.72 -8.50 0.70
C GLY A 289 42.65 -9.46 -0.01
N MET A 290 43.08 -9.07 -1.21
CA MET A 290 44.06 -9.81 -2.01
C MET A 290 45.29 -8.94 -2.26
N ALA A 291 46.46 -9.57 -2.30
CA ALA A 291 47.64 -8.87 -2.78
C ALA A 291 47.48 -8.52 -4.28
N PRO A 292 47.89 -7.32 -4.72
CA PRO A 292 47.87 -6.94 -6.13
C PRO A 292 48.58 -7.98 -7.00
N PRO A 293 48.10 -8.25 -8.23
CA PRO A 293 48.77 -9.17 -9.15
C PRO A 293 50.24 -8.78 -9.34
N GLY A 294 51.16 -9.73 -9.13
CA GLY A 294 52.62 -9.50 -9.21
C GLY A 294 53.32 -9.16 -7.90
N SER A 295 52.60 -9.15 -6.77
CA SER A 295 53.21 -8.94 -5.44
C SER A 295 54.07 -10.13 -5.02
N ILE A 296 55.27 -9.86 -4.47
CA ILE A 296 56.12 -10.86 -3.82
C ILE A 296 55.64 -11.00 -2.37
N LEU A 297 54.94 -12.10 -2.07
CA LEU A 297 54.46 -12.40 -0.72
C LEU A 297 55.61 -12.90 0.15
N LYS A 298 55.73 -12.40 1.39
CA LYS A 298 56.63 -12.98 2.40
C LYS A 298 55.87 -14.04 3.18
N THR A 299 56.55 -15.06 3.69
CA THR A 299 55.94 -16.19 4.43
C THR A 299 55.11 -15.77 5.65
N THR A 300 55.39 -14.61 6.23
CA THR A 300 54.60 -14.01 7.33
C THR A 300 53.22 -13.49 6.90
N ASP A 301 52.98 -13.27 5.61
CA ASP A 301 51.71 -12.75 5.08
C ASP A 301 50.64 -13.85 4.90
N LEU A 302 51.03 -15.13 5.05
CA LEU A 302 50.17 -16.30 4.82
C LEU A 302 49.59 -16.93 6.10
N LEU A 303 49.96 -16.44 7.29
CA LEU A 303 49.76 -17.16 8.57
C LEU A 303 48.64 -16.60 9.48
N ASN A 304 47.78 -15.71 8.99
CA ASN A 304 46.77 -15.03 9.81
C ASN A 304 45.30 -15.51 9.60
N ASP A 305 45.07 -16.72 9.09
CA ASP A 305 43.73 -17.33 9.14
C ASP A 305 43.58 -18.16 10.42
N PRO A 306 42.80 -17.73 11.44
CA PRO A 306 42.29 -18.68 12.40
C PRO A 306 41.22 -19.51 11.70
N LEU A 307 41.43 -20.83 11.68
CA LEU A 307 40.39 -21.79 11.29
C LEU A 307 39.12 -21.52 12.11
N PRO A 308 37.92 -21.55 11.51
CA PRO A 308 36.69 -21.42 12.29
C PRO A 308 36.58 -22.58 13.26
N GLU A 309 36.45 -22.29 14.55
CA GLU A 309 36.11 -23.29 15.57
C GLU A 309 34.80 -23.96 15.18
N THR A 310 34.87 -25.27 14.96
CA THR A 310 33.69 -26.12 14.86
C THR A 310 33.08 -26.22 16.25
N GLU A 311 31.88 -25.65 16.45
CA GLU A 311 31.07 -25.97 17.64
C GLU A 311 30.74 -27.47 17.63
N SER A 312 31.48 -28.24 18.43
CA SER A 312 31.16 -29.63 18.75
C SER A 312 29.94 -29.65 19.66
N THR A 313 28.81 -30.14 19.15
CA THR A 313 27.69 -30.57 19.97
C THR A 313 27.95 -31.98 20.48
N ASP A 314 28.78 -32.10 21.52
CA ASP A 314 28.78 -33.28 22.37
C ASP A 314 28.14 -32.93 23.71
N GLY A 315 26.83 -33.19 23.78
CA GLY A 315 26.16 -33.35 25.05
C GLY A 315 26.65 -34.64 25.70
N VAL A 316 27.29 -34.53 26.86
CA VAL A 316 27.52 -35.64 27.77
C VAL A 316 26.83 -35.35 29.09
N LEU A 317 25.89 -36.25 29.39
CA LEU A 317 25.24 -36.51 30.66
C LEU A 317 26.20 -36.46 31.84
N GLN A 318 25.75 -35.88 32.97
CA GLN A 318 26.14 -36.37 34.29
C GLN A 318 25.04 -36.09 35.32
N GLU A 319 24.55 -37.21 35.87
CA GLU A 319 23.94 -37.50 37.19
C GLU A 319 22.79 -36.64 37.74
#